data_AF-A0A522M9X3-F1
#
_entry.id   AF-A0A522M9X3-F1
#
_cell.length_a   1.000
_cell.length_b   1.000
_cell.length_c   1.000
_cell.angle_alpha   90.00
_cell.angle_beta   90.00
_cell.angle_gamma   90.00
#
_symmetry.space_group_name_H-M   'P 1'
#
loop_
_entity.id
_entity.type
_entity.pdbx_description
1 polymer ?
#
loop_
_entity_poly.entity_id
_entity_poly.type
_entity_poly.pdbx_seq_one_letter_code
_entity_poly.pdbx_strand_id
1 'polypeptide(L)'
;MGVRRALSWCVVQKLLRSIDRSDSLRCRDHAMLYLMAYYGLRPSEIVTLTLESIDWANRTLRVEQCKTCSTLVLPLSDQALRILKRYLRCGRPGGAHPQLFLRGHTPAGPIKHTALCDVYEKRARQSELPLEGTSSYSLRHAFAMHLLERGAGIKVIGDLLGHRTLESTCVHLRLQTEALRELGLSLPTLSSNSVGRLS
;
A
#
# COMPACT_ATOMS: atom_id res chain seq x y z
N MET A 1 11.12 24.77 -16.22
CA MET A 1 11.18 23.46 -15.51
C MET A 1 9.74 23.02 -15.26
N GLY A 2 9.26 21.99 -15.98
CA GLY A 2 7.88 21.54 -15.87
C GLY A 2 7.60 20.89 -14.52
N VAL A 3 6.55 21.35 -13.83
CA VAL A 3 6.00 20.68 -12.64
C VAL A 3 5.67 19.24 -13.05
N ARG A 4 6.39 18.26 -12.50
CA ARG A 4 6.10 16.85 -12.78
C ARG A 4 4.71 16.53 -12.26
N ARG A 5 3.74 16.43 -13.17
CA ARG A 5 2.36 16.06 -12.85
C ARG A 5 2.37 14.67 -12.22
N ALA A 6 1.53 14.46 -11.21
CA ALA A 6 1.34 13.15 -10.61
C ALA A 6 0.95 12.11 -11.67
N LEU A 7 1.35 10.85 -11.44
CA LEU A 7 0.85 9.75 -12.26
C LEU A 7 -0.67 9.67 -12.13
N SER A 8 -1.36 9.55 -13.26
CA SER A 8 -2.81 9.35 -13.23
C SER A 8 -3.14 8.00 -12.58
N TRP A 9 -4.25 7.96 -11.85
CA TRP A 9 -4.67 6.74 -11.17
C TRP A 9 -4.86 5.55 -12.11
N CYS A 10 -5.36 5.81 -13.32
CA CYS A 10 -5.51 4.81 -14.37
C CYS A 10 -4.15 4.17 -14.77
N VAL A 11 -3.08 4.97 -14.88
CA VAL A 11 -1.74 4.46 -15.17
C VAL A 11 -1.20 3.60 -14.03
N VAL A 12 -1.43 4.01 -12.77
CA VAL A 12 -1.06 3.21 -11.59
C VAL A 12 -1.78 1.86 -11.60
N GLN A 13 -3.09 1.84 -11.89
CA GLN A 13 -3.85 0.60 -12.00
C GLN A 13 -3.35 -0.30 -13.13
N LYS A 14 -3.03 0.26 -14.31
CA LYS A 14 -2.45 -0.49 -15.43
C LYS A 14 -1.09 -1.09 -15.06
N LEU A 15 -0.22 -0.33 -14.40
CA LEU A 15 1.08 -0.81 -13.93
C LEU A 15 0.94 -2.01 -12.97
N LEU A 16 0.02 -1.94 -12.01
CA LEU A 16 -0.20 -3.06 -11.08
C LEU A 16 -0.81 -4.29 -11.77
N ARG A 17 -1.63 -4.08 -12.79
CA ARG A 17 -2.21 -5.17 -13.59
C ARG A 17 -1.19 -5.82 -14.54
N SER A 18 -0.20 -5.09 -15.03
CA SER A 18 0.82 -5.63 -15.94
C SER A 18 1.79 -6.62 -15.27
N ILE A 19 1.85 -6.63 -13.93
CA ILE A 19 2.71 -7.54 -13.18
C ILE A 19 2.04 -8.92 -13.12
N ASP A 20 2.47 -9.82 -14.01
CA ASP A 20 2.07 -11.23 -13.99
C ASP A 20 2.48 -11.89 -12.66
N ARG A 21 1.57 -12.55 -11.97
CA ARG A 21 1.78 -13.10 -10.62
C ARG A 21 2.06 -14.61 -10.66
N SER A 22 2.51 -15.12 -11.80
CA SER A 22 2.89 -16.52 -12.01
C SER A 22 4.15 -16.93 -11.23
N ASP A 23 5.09 -16.00 -11.08
CA ASP A 23 6.37 -16.21 -10.39
C ASP A 23 6.40 -15.57 -8.98
N SER A 24 7.16 -16.22 -8.09
CA SER A 24 7.45 -15.81 -6.73
C SER A 24 7.92 -14.35 -6.61
N LEU A 25 8.86 -13.94 -7.46
CA LEU A 25 9.40 -12.58 -7.44
C LEU A 25 8.39 -11.56 -7.92
N ARG A 26 7.61 -11.91 -8.95
CA ARG A 26 6.56 -11.02 -9.44
C ARG A 26 5.42 -10.88 -8.43
N CYS A 27 5.08 -11.93 -7.68
CA CYS A 27 4.15 -11.86 -6.55
C CYS A 27 4.64 -10.89 -5.47
N ARG A 28 5.93 -10.97 -5.10
CA ARG A 28 6.57 -10.04 -4.15
C ARG A 28 6.48 -8.60 -4.64
N ASP A 29 6.91 -8.37 -5.87
CA ASP A 29 6.97 -7.03 -6.47
C ASP A 29 5.57 -6.41 -6.55
N HIS A 30 4.56 -7.19 -6.97
CA HIS A 30 3.18 -6.76 -6.97
C HIS A 30 2.69 -6.38 -5.57
N ALA A 31 2.99 -7.18 -4.54
CA ALA A 31 2.59 -6.89 -3.17
C ALA A 31 3.23 -5.59 -2.64
N MET A 32 4.54 -5.40 -2.87
CA MET A 32 5.23 -4.17 -2.48
C MET A 32 4.64 -2.94 -3.18
N LEU A 33 4.53 -2.96 -4.51
CA LEU A 33 4.01 -1.82 -5.28
C LEU A 33 2.53 -1.55 -4.98
N TYR A 34 1.74 -2.57 -4.68
CA TYR A 34 0.35 -2.39 -4.25
C TYR A 34 0.27 -1.64 -2.91
N LEU A 35 1.10 -2.00 -1.92
CA LEU A 35 1.14 -1.27 -0.65
C LEU A 35 1.58 0.19 -0.84
N MET A 36 2.55 0.45 -1.73
CA MET A 36 2.92 1.83 -2.08
C MET A 36 1.76 2.62 -2.69
N ALA A 37 1.03 2.00 -3.62
CA ALA A 37 0.00 2.68 -4.41
C ALA A 37 -1.31 2.88 -3.65
N TYR A 38 -1.70 1.96 -2.76
CA TYR A 38 -3.01 1.98 -2.07
C TYR A 38 -2.94 2.36 -0.60
N TYR A 39 -1.75 2.30 0.01
CA TYR A 39 -1.53 2.69 1.41
C TYR A 39 -0.51 3.83 1.51
N GLY A 40 0.03 4.28 0.37
CA GLY A 40 0.99 5.38 0.33
C GLY A 40 2.34 5.05 0.97
N LEU A 41 2.66 3.80 1.32
CA LEU A 41 3.87 3.50 2.10
C LEU A 41 5.16 3.87 1.35
N ARG A 42 6.14 4.39 2.10
CA ARG A 42 7.48 4.69 1.57
C ARG A 42 8.28 3.41 1.37
N PRO A 43 9.28 3.40 0.47
CA PRO A 43 10.20 2.27 0.34
C PRO A 43 10.83 1.86 1.67
N SER A 44 11.24 2.85 2.49
CA SER A 44 11.82 2.61 3.82
C SER A 44 10.86 1.95 4.80
N GLU A 45 9.57 2.22 4.70
CA GLU A 45 8.54 1.63 5.56
C GLU A 45 8.19 0.20 5.11
N ILE A 46 8.17 -0.05 3.79
CA ILE A 46 7.88 -1.38 3.25
C ILE A 46 8.98 -2.39 3.63
N VAL A 47 10.25 -1.98 3.54
CA VAL A 47 11.37 -2.90 3.80
C VAL A 47 11.55 -3.25 5.27
N THR A 48 10.94 -2.48 6.20
CA THR A 48 10.97 -2.77 7.63
C THR A 48 9.77 -3.60 8.10
N LEU A 49 8.76 -3.81 7.26
CA LEU A 49 7.62 -4.68 7.61
C LEU A 49 8.09 -6.09 7.94
N THR A 50 7.54 -6.65 9.00
CA THR A 50 7.76 -8.03 9.44
C THR A 50 6.49 -8.87 9.25
N LEU A 51 6.59 -10.18 9.46
CA LEU A 51 5.41 -11.04 9.51
C LEU A 51 4.43 -10.62 10.62
N GLU A 52 4.94 -10.12 11.75
CA GLU A 52 4.16 -9.63 12.89
C GLU A 52 3.55 -8.25 12.64
N SER A 53 3.98 -7.53 11.59
CA SER A 53 3.31 -6.30 11.17
C SER A 53 1.87 -6.55 10.72
N ILE A 54 1.49 -7.78 10.36
CA ILE A 54 0.14 -8.09 9.88
C ILE A 54 -0.66 -8.79 10.98
N ASP A 55 -1.70 -8.12 11.47
CA ASP A 55 -2.72 -8.75 12.30
C ASP A 55 -3.83 -9.29 11.40
N TRP A 56 -3.83 -10.60 11.20
CA TRP A 56 -4.81 -11.27 10.33
C TRP A 56 -6.21 -11.31 10.93
N ALA A 57 -6.34 -11.33 12.26
CA ALA A 57 -7.62 -11.42 12.95
C ALA A 57 -8.33 -10.08 12.88
N ASN A 58 -7.62 -9.00 13.22
CA ASN A 58 -8.15 -7.65 13.18
C ASN A 58 -8.05 -7.00 11.80
N ARG A 59 -7.41 -7.68 10.83
CA ARG A 59 -7.19 -7.20 9.45
C ARG A 59 -6.48 -5.85 9.44
N THR A 60 -5.39 -5.72 10.17
CA THR A 60 -4.61 -4.48 10.23
C THR A 60 -3.14 -4.69 9.87
N LEU A 61 -2.48 -3.62 9.43
CA LEU A 61 -1.06 -3.54 9.14
C LEU A 61 -0.44 -2.48 10.05
N ARG A 62 0.49 -2.92 10.90
CA ARG A 62 1.31 -2.08 11.75
C ARG A 62 2.59 -1.67 11.00
N VAL A 63 2.78 -0.36 10.84
CA VAL A 63 3.92 0.23 10.12
C VAL A 63 4.73 1.09 11.08
N GLU A 64 6.02 0.78 11.22
CA GLU A 64 6.95 1.60 11.99
C GLU A 64 7.55 2.70 11.13
N GLN A 65 7.53 3.92 11.64
CA GLN A 65 7.93 5.09 10.88
C GLN A 65 9.27 5.62 11.36
N CYS A 66 10.32 5.29 10.60
CA CYS A 66 11.69 5.65 10.98
C CYS A 66 11.93 7.18 11.06
N LYS A 67 11.18 7.99 10.31
CA LYS A 67 11.38 9.46 10.28
C LYS A 67 10.72 10.18 11.45
N THR A 68 9.63 9.64 11.97
CA THR A 68 8.79 10.28 13.00
C THR A 68 8.81 9.51 14.32
N CYS A 69 9.49 8.35 14.37
CA CYS A 69 9.52 7.43 15.51
C CYS A 69 8.12 7.07 16.03
N SER A 70 7.14 6.99 15.13
CA SER A 70 5.74 6.67 15.41
C SER A 70 5.36 5.31 14.84
N THR A 71 4.34 4.69 15.44
CA THR A 71 3.69 3.50 14.90
C THR A 71 2.35 3.89 14.29
N LEU A 72 2.10 3.41 13.08
CA LEU A 72 0.84 3.59 12.37
C LEU A 72 0.14 2.23 12.25
N VAL A 73 -1.18 2.20 12.43
CA VAL A 73 -2.00 1.01 12.22
C VAL A 73 -3.03 1.29 11.13
N LEU A 74 -2.96 0.50 10.04
CA LEU A 74 -3.76 0.66 8.84
C LEU A 74 -4.73 -0.52 8.66
N PRO A 75 -6.05 -0.32 8.52
CA PRO A 75 -6.96 -1.40 8.12
C PRO A 75 -6.60 -1.94 6.74
N LEU A 76 -6.49 -3.26 6.62
CA LEU A 76 -6.24 -3.94 5.36
C LEU A 76 -7.56 -4.28 4.67
N SER A 77 -7.70 -3.82 3.43
CA SER A 77 -8.78 -4.24 2.55
C SER A 77 -8.70 -5.74 2.22
N ASP A 78 -9.84 -6.34 1.85
CA ASP A 78 -9.86 -7.75 1.43
C ASP A 78 -8.92 -8.02 0.26
N GLN A 79 -8.77 -7.05 -0.65
CA GLN A 79 -7.82 -7.15 -1.76
C GLN A 79 -6.37 -7.17 -1.28
N ALA A 80 -6.01 -6.30 -0.32
CA ALA A 80 -4.68 -6.28 0.27
C ALA A 80 -4.37 -7.61 0.97
N LEU A 81 -5.32 -8.12 1.77
CA LEU A 81 -5.22 -9.42 2.43
C LEU A 81 -5.00 -10.55 1.41
N ARG A 82 -5.76 -10.58 0.31
CA ARG A 82 -5.58 -11.59 -0.75
C ARG A 82 -4.19 -11.52 -1.38
N ILE A 83 -3.70 -10.31 -1.66
CA ILE A 83 -2.38 -10.09 -2.26
C ILE A 83 -1.27 -10.56 -1.31
N LEU A 84 -1.34 -10.16 -0.04
CA LEU A 84 -0.37 -10.54 0.99
C LEU A 84 -0.37 -12.06 1.22
N LYS A 85 -1.55 -12.70 1.35
CA LYS A 85 -1.67 -14.16 1.48
C LYS A 85 -1.07 -14.90 0.28
N ARG A 86 -1.33 -14.42 -0.95
CA ARG A 86 -0.76 -15.02 -2.16
C ARG A 86 0.77 -14.92 -2.15
N TYR A 87 1.32 -13.77 -1.76
CA TYR A 87 2.75 -13.60 -1.64
C TYR A 87 3.35 -14.54 -0.58
N LEU A 88 2.76 -14.61 0.62
CA LEU A 88 3.27 -15.48 1.68
C LEU A 88 3.23 -16.96 1.31
N ARG A 89 2.20 -17.41 0.59
CA ARG A 89 2.05 -18.81 0.19
C ARG A 89 2.95 -19.21 -0.97
N CYS A 90 3.11 -18.34 -1.97
CA CYS A 90 3.70 -18.72 -3.26
C CYS A 90 5.01 -17.98 -3.59
N GLY A 91 5.31 -16.88 -2.89
CA GLY A 91 6.38 -15.96 -3.29
C GLY A 91 7.43 -15.67 -2.23
N ARG A 92 7.16 -15.93 -0.94
CA ARG A 92 8.14 -15.71 0.13
C ARG A 92 8.95 -17.00 0.34
N PRO A 93 10.28 -16.98 0.12
CA PRO A 93 11.13 -18.11 0.49
C PRO A 93 10.98 -18.42 1.99
N GLY A 94 10.97 -19.71 2.34
CA GLY A 94 11.11 -20.13 3.73
C GLY A 94 12.45 -19.64 4.31
N GLY A 95 12.50 -19.40 5.62
CA GLY A 95 13.73 -18.98 6.30
C GLY A 95 13.47 -18.22 7.60
N ALA A 96 14.54 -18.04 8.37
CA ALA A 96 14.52 -17.46 9.72
C ALA A 96 14.37 -15.92 9.77
N HIS A 97 14.17 -15.26 8.63
CA HIS A 97 14.05 -13.80 8.60
C HIS A 97 12.66 -13.36 9.06
N PRO A 98 12.53 -12.40 9.99
CA PRO A 98 11.24 -11.87 10.39
C PRO A 98 10.64 -10.93 9.34
N GLN A 99 11.46 -10.38 8.42
CA GLN A 99 11.00 -9.42 7.42
C GLN A 99 9.97 -10.04 6.47
N LEU A 100 8.95 -9.25 6.15
CA LEU A 100 7.87 -9.63 5.26
C LEU A 100 8.41 -9.84 3.85
N PHE A 101 9.16 -8.88 3.32
CA PHE A 101 9.69 -8.90 1.95
C PHE A 101 11.17 -9.30 1.91
N LEU A 102 11.47 -10.34 1.13
CA LEU A 102 12.82 -10.89 0.97
C LEU A 102 13.37 -10.69 -0.45
N ARG A 103 14.70 -10.63 -0.57
CA ARG A 103 15.41 -10.67 -1.87
C ARG A 103 15.23 -12.03 -2.55
N GLY A 104 15.26 -12.03 -3.88
CA GLY A 104 15.04 -13.21 -4.71
C GLY A 104 16.28 -14.04 -5.04
N HIS A 105 17.43 -13.69 -4.46
CA HIS A 105 18.69 -14.38 -4.69
C HIS A 105 19.16 -15.01 -3.39
N THR A 106 19.74 -16.21 -3.51
CA THR A 106 20.34 -16.95 -2.40
C THR A 106 21.65 -16.28 -1.93
N PRO A 107 21.94 -16.23 -0.62
CA PRO A 107 21.04 -16.54 0.49
C PRO A 107 19.88 -15.53 0.54
N ALA A 108 18.69 -16.02 0.89
CA ALA A 108 17.54 -15.17 1.15
C ALA A 108 17.89 -14.18 2.27
N GLY A 109 17.28 -13.00 2.23
CA GLY A 109 17.55 -11.94 3.20
C GLY A 109 16.55 -10.81 3.04
N PRO A 110 16.58 -9.80 3.93
CA PRO A 110 15.71 -8.65 3.81
C PRO A 110 16.00 -7.87 2.52
N ILE A 111 14.93 -7.42 1.85
CA ILE A 111 15.08 -6.49 0.72
C ILE A 111 15.53 -5.11 1.24
N LYS A 112 16.40 -4.42 0.51
CA LYS A 112 16.81 -3.04 0.83
C LYS A 112 15.91 -2.04 0.11
N HIS A 113 15.81 -0.82 0.66
CA HIS A 113 14.98 0.23 0.06
C HIS A 113 15.42 0.58 -1.38
N THR A 114 16.73 0.56 -1.67
CA THR A 114 17.26 0.78 -3.03
C THR A 114 16.78 -0.31 -4.00
N ALA A 115 16.85 -1.58 -3.58
CA ALA A 115 16.37 -2.70 -4.38
C ALA A 115 14.85 -2.62 -4.65
N LEU A 116 14.06 -2.02 -3.75
CA LEU A 116 12.65 -1.76 -4.00
C LEU A 116 12.45 -0.67 -5.08
N CYS A 117 13.29 0.37 -5.10
CA CYS A 117 13.31 1.33 -6.20
C CYS A 117 13.67 0.66 -7.53
N ASP A 118 14.68 -0.22 -7.55
CA ASP A 118 15.05 -0.98 -8.74
C ASP A 118 13.92 -1.90 -9.22
N VAL A 119 13.17 -2.50 -8.28
CA VAL A 119 11.96 -3.27 -8.58
C VAL A 119 10.92 -2.40 -9.28
N TYR A 120 10.66 -1.19 -8.78
CA TYR A 120 9.74 -0.27 -9.44
C TYR A 120 10.19 0.03 -10.88
N GLU A 121 11.45 0.43 -11.07
CA GLU A 121 11.99 0.79 -12.39
C GLU A 121 11.92 -0.37 -13.36
N LYS A 122 12.24 -1.58 -12.90
CA LYS A 122 12.11 -2.81 -13.69
C LYS A 122 10.67 -3.05 -14.12
N ARG A 123 9.69 -2.95 -13.21
CA ARG A 123 8.27 -3.18 -13.53
C ARG A 123 7.68 -2.07 -14.40
N ALA A 124 8.09 -0.82 -14.19
CA ALA A 124 7.72 0.31 -15.04
C ALA A 124 8.20 0.07 -16.48
N ARG A 125 9.47 -0.30 -16.68
CA ARG A 125 10.03 -0.62 -18.00
C ARG A 125 9.30 -1.79 -18.68
N GLN A 126 8.98 -2.83 -17.93
CA GLN A 126 8.27 -4.02 -18.44
C GLN A 126 6.79 -3.78 -18.72
N SER A 127 6.21 -2.67 -18.25
CA SER A 127 4.79 -2.38 -18.42
C SER A 127 4.44 -1.74 -19.76
N GLU A 128 5.45 -1.24 -20.50
CA GLU A 128 5.26 -0.48 -21.75
C GLU A 128 4.36 0.75 -21.59
N LEU A 129 4.23 1.26 -20.36
CA LEU A 129 3.52 2.49 -20.03
C LEU A 129 4.46 3.70 -20.09
N PRO A 130 3.95 4.91 -20.36
CA PRO A 130 4.75 6.15 -20.38
C PRO A 130 5.14 6.57 -18.96
N LEU A 131 6.09 5.84 -18.38
CA LEU A 131 6.57 5.98 -17.02
C LEU A 131 8.02 6.52 -16.98
N GLU A 132 8.54 7.06 -18.08
CA GLU A 132 9.88 7.63 -18.11
C GLU A 132 10.05 8.74 -17.08
N GLY A 133 11.15 8.69 -16.33
CA GLY A 133 11.48 9.68 -15.29
C GLY A 133 10.62 9.59 -14.03
N THR A 134 9.75 8.58 -13.90
CA THR A 134 8.98 8.31 -12.67
C THR A 134 9.79 7.47 -11.68
N SER A 135 9.38 7.46 -10.42
CA SER A 135 10.04 6.65 -9.38
C SER A 135 9.02 5.96 -8.49
N SER A 136 9.50 5.11 -7.58
CA SER A 136 8.65 4.44 -6.60
C SER A 136 7.82 5.43 -5.76
N TYR A 137 8.35 6.63 -5.49
CA TYR A 137 7.63 7.72 -4.82
C TYR A 137 6.48 8.33 -5.65
N SER A 138 6.51 8.17 -6.98
CA SER A 138 5.42 8.62 -7.85
C SER A 138 4.11 7.88 -7.55
N LEU A 139 4.16 6.62 -7.11
CA LEU A 139 2.97 5.85 -6.68
C LEU A 139 2.30 6.49 -5.47
N ARG A 140 3.09 6.90 -4.49
CA ARG A 140 2.60 7.57 -3.29
C ARG A 140 2.02 8.94 -3.62
N HIS A 141 2.65 9.69 -4.51
CA HIS A 141 2.11 10.98 -4.94
C HIS A 141 0.79 10.80 -5.71
N ALA A 142 0.69 9.79 -6.57
CA ALA A 142 -0.54 9.43 -7.26
C ALA A 142 -1.66 9.07 -6.28
N PHE A 143 -1.35 8.33 -5.21
CA PHE A 143 -2.30 8.05 -4.14
C PHE A 143 -2.81 9.32 -3.47
N ALA A 144 -1.90 10.24 -3.12
CA ALA A 144 -2.25 11.54 -2.52
C ALA A 144 -3.21 12.33 -3.41
N MET A 145 -2.89 12.43 -4.71
CA MET A 145 -3.71 13.13 -5.69
C MET A 145 -5.04 12.44 -5.90
N HIS A 146 -5.07 11.11 -5.97
CA HIS A 146 -6.31 10.34 -6.09
C HIS A 146 -7.26 10.59 -4.92
N LEU A 147 -6.73 10.67 -3.69
CA LEU A 147 -7.55 11.04 -2.52
C LEU A 147 -8.06 12.48 -2.61
N LEU A 148 -7.20 13.42 -3.04
CA LEU A 148 -7.58 14.82 -3.20
C LEU A 148 -8.69 14.99 -4.25
N GLU A 149 -8.57 14.33 -5.39
CA GLU A 149 -9.58 14.30 -6.47
C GLU A 149 -10.93 13.75 -5.99
N ARG A 150 -10.92 12.88 -4.97
CA ARG A 150 -12.13 12.32 -4.32
C ARG A 150 -12.65 13.17 -3.17
N GLY A 151 -12.13 14.38 -3.00
CA GLY A 151 -12.59 15.33 -1.98
C GLY A 151 -12.02 15.10 -0.59
N ALA A 152 -10.98 14.28 -0.43
CA ALA A 152 -10.27 14.19 0.85
C ALA A 152 -9.55 15.52 1.14
N GLY A 153 -9.71 16.05 2.35
CA GLY A 153 -9.06 17.28 2.75
C GLY A 153 -7.53 17.17 2.76
N ILE A 154 -6.83 18.24 2.39
CA ILE A 154 -5.35 18.26 2.33
C ILE A 154 -4.73 17.91 3.70
N LYS A 155 -5.33 18.36 4.81
CA LYS A 155 -4.88 18.01 6.16
C LYS A 155 -4.95 16.51 6.42
N VAL A 156 -6.08 15.89 6.07
CA VAL A 156 -6.29 14.44 6.16
C VAL A 156 -5.25 13.68 5.35
N ILE A 157 -5.00 14.10 4.11
CA ILE A 157 -4.01 13.46 3.23
C ILE A 157 -2.61 13.66 3.83
N GLY A 158 -2.33 14.85 4.35
CA GLY A 158 -1.11 15.18 5.07
C GLY A 158 -0.90 14.35 6.32
N ASP A 159 -1.95 14.03 7.07
CA ASP A 159 -1.90 13.15 8.24
C ASP A 159 -1.79 11.68 7.80
N LEU A 160 -2.46 11.27 6.72
CA LEU A 160 -2.36 9.93 6.14
C LEU A 160 -1.05 9.69 5.38
N LEU A 161 -0.23 10.70 5.11
CA LEU A 161 1.05 10.52 4.43
C LEU A 161 2.20 10.96 5.34
N GLY A 162 2.05 12.08 6.02
CA GLY A 162 2.98 12.61 7.02
C GLY A 162 2.87 11.94 8.40
N HIS A 163 1.78 11.22 8.65
CA HIS A 163 1.52 10.33 9.79
C HIS A 163 1.93 10.89 11.15
N ARG A 164 1.18 11.90 11.61
CA ARG A 164 1.37 12.53 12.92
C ARG A 164 0.42 12.07 14.03
N THR A 165 -0.73 11.42 13.78
CA THR A 165 -1.66 11.05 14.87
C THR A 165 -2.60 9.88 14.54
N LEU A 166 -3.16 9.29 15.61
CA LEU A 166 -4.18 8.22 15.64
C LEU A 166 -5.46 8.56 14.84
N GLU A 167 -5.78 9.84 14.64
CA GLU A 167 -6.92 10.31 13.83
C GLU A 167 -6.85 9.85 12.37
N SER A 168 -5.65 9.55 11.85
CA SER A 168 -5.43 9.06 10.49
C SER A 168 -6.14 7.72 10.21
N THR A 169 -6.34 6.88 11.23
CA THR A 169 -7.00 5.57 11.12
C THR A 169 -8.49 5.71 10.81
N CYS A 170 -9.20 6.64 11.45
CA CYS A 170 -10.62 6.91 11.21
C CYS A 170 -10.88 7.46 9.81
N VAL A 171 -9.97 8.31 9.32
CA VAL A 171 -10.12 8.85 7.97
C VAL A 171 -9.77 7.81 6.90
N HIS A 172 -8.82 6.92 7.18
CA HIS A 172 -8.55 5.78 6.31
C HIS A 172 -9.75 4.84 6.17
N LEU A 173 -10.47 4.57 7.28
CA LEU A 173 -11.71 3.77 7.26
C LEU A 173 -12.79 4.43 6.39
N ARG A 174 -12.99 5.75 6.49
CA ARG A 174 -13.94 6.49 5.64
C ARG A 174 -13.54 6.48 4.16
N LEU A 175 -12.25 6.67 3.86
CA LEU A 175 -11.75 6.67 2.48
C LEU A 175 -11.75 5.27 1.85
N GLN A 176 -11.51 4.21 2.63
CA GLN A 176 -11.71 2.83 2.17
C GLN A 176 -13.19 2.55 1.90
N THR A 177 -14.13 3.08 2.69
CA THR A 177 -15.57 2.93 2.42
C THR A 177 -15.94 3.43 1.01
N GLU A 178 -15.36 4.55 0.58
CA GLU A 178 -15.66 5.14 -0.74
C GLU A 178 -14.82 4.54 -1.89
N ALA A 179 -13.57 4.10 -1.63
CA ALA A 179 -12.74 3.43 -2.62
C ALA A 179 -13.12 1.95 -2.85
N LEU A 180 -13.68 1.27 -1.83
CA LEU A 180 -14.19 -0.10 -1.93
C LEU A 180 -15.50 -0.16 -2.74
N ARG A 181 -16.29 0.93 -2.72
CA ARG A 181 -17.49 1.09 -3.57
C ARG A 181 -17.19 0.96 -5.06
N GLU A 182 -16.06 1.52 -5.52
CA GLU A 182 -15.66 1.49 -6.93
C GLU A 182 -15.01 0.18 -7.38
N LEU A 183 -14.60 -0.69 -6.45
CA LEU A 183 -14.09 -2.02 -6.74
C LEU A 183 -15.19 -3.11 -6.77
N GLY A 184 -16.47 -2.71 -6.66
CA GLY A 184 -17.61 -3.61 -6.76
C GLY A 184 -17.76 -4.59 -5.60
N LEU A 185 -17.26 -4.24 -4.41
CA LEU A 185 -17.36 -5.08 -3.21
C LEU A 185 -18.36 -4.46 -2.23
N SER A 186 -19.44 -5.19 -1.97
CA SER A 186 -20.49 -4.83 -1.01
C SER A 186 -19.90 -4.70 0.39
N LEU A 187 -20.12 -3.56 1.04
CA LEU A 187 -19.80 -3.40 2.46
C LEU A 187 -20.87 -4.07 3.31
N PRO A 188 -20.53 -4.69 4.46
CA PRO A 188 -21.53 -4.98 5.48
C PRO A 188 -22.10 -3.65 5.96
N THR A 189 -23.42 -3.50 5.84
CA THR A 189 -24.16 -2.34 6.33
C THR A 189 -23.93 -2.20 7.83
N LEU A 190 -23.26 -1.15 8.26
CA LEU A 190 -23.27 -0.76 9.66
C LEU A 190 -24.70 -0.33 9.99
N SER A 191 -25.44 -1.20 10.67
CA SER A 191 -26.73 -0.88 11.27
C SER A 191 -26.54 0.33 12.18
N SER A 192 -27.08 1.47 11.78
CA SER A 192 -27.25 2.64 12.64
C SER A 192 -28.20 2.26 13.77
N ASN A 193 -27.66 1.84 14.92
CA ASN A 193 -28.49 1.66 16.10
C ASN A 193 -28.84 3.06 16.63
N SER A 194 -30.14 3.30 16.70
CA SER A 194 -30.83 4.48 17.19
C SER A 194 -30.26 4.96 18.54
N VAL A 195 -29.72 6.18 18.57
CA VAL A 195 -29.59 6.92 19.83
C VAL A 195 -30.96 7.50 20.14
N GLY A 196 -31.63 6.84 21.09
CA GLY A 196 -32.87 7.28 21.68
C GLY A 196 -32.72 8.66 22.30
N ARG A 197 -33.71 9.50 22.00
CA ARG A 197 -33.98 10.78 22.63
C ARG A 197 -34.74 10.50 23.93
N LEU A 198 -34.21 10.93 25.06
CA LEU A 198 -34.92 11.12 26.33
C LEU A 198 -34.41 12.49 26.83
N SER A 199 -35.20 13.57 26.78
CA SER A 199 -36.31 13.90 27.69
C SER A 199 -35.86 13.96 29.14
#